data_AF-A0A0D2XIH7-F1
#
_entry.id   AF-A0A0D2XIH7-F1
#
_cell.length_a   1.000
_cell.length_b   1.000
_cell.length_c   1.000
_cell.angle_alpha   90.00
_cell.angle_beta   90.00
_cell.angle_gamma   90.00
#
_symmetry.space_group_name_H-M   'P 1'
#
loop_
_entity.id
_entity.type
_entity.pdbx_description
1 polymer ?
#
loop_
_entity_poly.entity_id
_entity_poly.type
_entity_poly.pdbx_seq_one_letter_code
_entity_poly.pdbx_strand_id
1 'polypeptide(L)'
;MAAFSRTAIDPPFTFNQSLDLLMILNGVGVFGRLLANWTADHIGAINIFAPHSFFAGVILFCWMGVTNKPSLYVWSIFYGILAAAIQSLFPTGISLLTEDLNKIGVRMGMAFTFASFASLAGPPAAGAIIDAEHGFKGAQAFAGTAMLLGALFLIAAKKKRMARLGTGWFDKC
;
A
#
# COMPACT_ATOMS: atom_id res chain seq x y z
N MET A 1 3.34 2.60 13.02
CA MET A 1 2.77 1.49 13.82
C MET A 1 3.49 1.30 15.15
N ALA A 2 4.82 1.09 15.18
CA ALA A 2 5.55 0.84 16.44
C ALA A 2 5.47 1.99 17.48
N ALA A 3 5.41 3.25 17.03
CA ALA A 3 5.16 4.39 17.91
C ALA A 3 3.72 4.39 18.45
N PHE A 4 2.73 4.24 17.55
CA PHE A 4 1.30 4.20 17.88
C PHE A 4 0.93 3.08 18.88
N SER A 5 1.47 1.86 18.70
CA SER A 5 1.21 0.74 19.61
C SER A 5 1.76 0.96 21.03
N ARG A 6 2.70 1.89 21.20
CA ARG A 6 3.32 2.19 22.49
C ARG A 6 2.68 3.38 23.21
N THR A 7 2.10 4.33 22.48
CA THR A 7 1.63 5.60 23.05
C THR A 7 0.11 5.81 22.95
N ALA A 8 -0.57 5.15 22.02
CA ALA A 8 -1.99 5.42 21.72
C ALA A 8 -2.95 4.29 22.10
N ILE A 9 -2.45 3.17 22.63
CA ILE A 9 -3.26 2.03 23.09
C ILE A 9 -3.06 1.83 24.58
N ASP A 10 -4.16 1.66 25.31
CA ASP A 10 -4.18 1.40 26.74
C ASP A 10 -4.70 -0.03 26.99
N PRO A 11 -3.94 -0.95 27.62
CA PRO A 11 -2.57 -0.79 28.10
C PRO A 11 -1.52 -0.71 26.96
N PRO A 12 -0.34 -0.10 27.19
CA PRO A 12 0.71 -0.01 26.17
C PRO A 12 1.27 -1.39 25.80
N PHE A 13 1.77 -1.53 24.57
CA PHE A 13 2.45 -2.75 24.10
C PHE A 13 3.91 -2.80 24.58
N THR A 14 4.35 -3.96 25.08
CA THR A 14 5.76 -4.23 25.39
C THR A 14 6.60 -4.31 24.11
N PHE A 15 7.92 -4.09 24.20
CA PHE A 15 8.85 -4.18 23.06
C PHE A 15 8.67 -5.46 22.23
N ASN A 16 8.59 -6.62 22.89
CA ASN A 16 8.39 -7.92 22.24
C ASN A 16 7.09 -7.99 21.44
N GLN A 17 5.99 -7.49 22.00
CA GLN A 17 4.70 -7.52 21.31
C GLN A 17 4.65 -6.60 20.08
N SER A 18 5.42 -5.50 20.10
CA SER A 18 5.59 -4.65 18.92
C SER A 18 6.38 -5.35 17.81
N LEU A 19 7.35 -6.19 18.19
CA LEU A 19 8.09 -7.03 17.23
C LEU A 19 7.20 -8.13 16.67
N ASP A 20 6.37 -8.77 17.50
CA ASP A 20 5.41 -9.78 17.05
C ASP A 20 4.47 -9.23 15.98
N LEU A 21 3.98 -7.99 16.14
CA LEU A 21 3.17 -7.31 15.14
C LEU A 21 3.90 -7.13 13.80
N LEU A 22 5.18 -6.77 13.83
CA LEU A 22 6.00 -6.65 12.63
C LEU A 22 6.26 -8.01 11.98
N MET A 23 6.49 -9.05 12.78
CA MET A 23 6.65 -10.43 12.28
C MET A 23 5.35 -10.92 11.62
N ILE A 24 4.20 -10.70 12.26
CA ILE A 24 2.89 -11.05 11.70
C ILE A 24 2.65 -10.27 10.41
N LEU A 25 2.85 -8.95 10.41
CA LEU A 25 2.62 -8.10 9.24
C LEU A 25 3.43 -8.56 8.03
N ASN A 26 4.71 -8.87 8.22
CA ASN A 26 5.56 -9.38 7.13
C ASN A 26 5.26 -10.84 6.77
N GLY A 27 5.00 -11.69 7.77
CA GLY A 27 4.70 -13.11 7.58
C GLY A 27 3.41 -13.33 6.79
N VAL A 28 2.33 -12.65 7.18
CA VAL A 28 1.05 -12.70 6.44
C VAL A 28 1.19 -12.01 5.07
N GLY A 29 2.07 -11.00 4.98
CA GLY A 29 2.41 -10.36 3.70
C GLY A 29 2.90 -11.34 2.63
N VAL A 30 3.58 -12.44 3.00
CA VAL A 30 3.99 -13.49 2.05
C VAL A 30 2.77 -14.11 1.35
N PHE A 31 1.72 -14.44 2.11
CA PHE A 31 0.48 -14.97 1.54
C PHE A 31 -0.22 -13.94 0.66
N GLY A 32 -0.21 -12.66 1.07
CA GLY A 32 -0.74 -11.56 0.25
C GLY A 32 -0.04 -11.44 -1.10
N ARG A 33 1.29 -11.58 -1.13
CA ARG A 33 2.06 -11.59 -2.38
C ARG A 33 1.71 -12.79 -3.26
N LEU A 34 1.65 -13.99 -2.69
CA LEU A 34 1.34 -15.20 -3.46
C LEU A 34 -0.06 -15.11 -4.10
N LEU A 35 -1.07 -14.74 -3.30
CA LEU A 35 -2.44 -14.57 -3.78
C LEU A 35 -2.54 -13.48 -4.84
N ALA A 36 -1.91 -12.33 -4.62
CA ALA A 36 -1.95 -11.21 -5.55
C ALA A 36 -1.29 -11.55 -6.89
N ASN A 37 -0.13 -12.21 -6.87
CA ASN A 37 0.56 -12.63 -8.08
C ASN A 37 -0.24 -13.72 -8.83
N TRP A 38 -0.75 -14.72 -8.11
CA TRP A 38 -1.57 -15.77 -8.72
C TRP A 38 -2.84 -15.20 -9.39
N THR A 39 -3.51 -14.26 -8.71
CA THR A 39 -4.69 -13.59 -9.26
C THR A 39 -4.29 -12.66 -10.43
N ALA A 40 -3.14 -12.00 -10.35
CA ALA A 40 -2.60 -11.13 -11.40
C ALA A 40 -2.36 -11.87 -12.71
N ASP A 41 -1.90 -13.11 -12.64
CA ASP A 41 -1.69 -13.97 -13.82
C ASP A 41 -3.02 -14.36 -14.51
N HIS A 42 -4.12 -14.41 -13.74
CA HIS A 42 -5.42 -14.82 -14.27
C HIS A 42 -6.28 -13.65 -14.78
N ILE A 43 -6.31 -12.53 -14.06
CA ILE A 43 -7.24 -11.40 -14.29
C ILE A 43 -6.51 -10.13 -14.79
N GLY A 44 -5.17 -10.13 -14.76
CA GLY A 44 -4.33 -9.00 -15.14
C GLY A 44 -3.94 -8.14 -13.93
N ALA A 45 -2.63 -7.93 -13.74
CA ALA A 45 -2.07 -7.23 -12.57
C ALA A 45 -2.70 -5.84 -12.35
N ILE A 46 -2.90 -5.09 -13.43
CA ILE A 46 -3.47 -3.74 -13.38
C ILE A 46 -4.96 -3.74 -12.95
N ASN A 47 -5.72 -4.82 -13.18
CA ASN A 47 -7.12 -4.92 -12.74
C ASN A 47 -7.25 -5.20 -11.24
N ILE A 48 -6.25 -5.86 -10.67
CA ILE A 48 -6.20 -6.19 -9.24
C ILE A 48 -5.56 -5.06 -8.44
N PHE A 49 -4.64 -4.32 -9.05
CA PHE A 49 -3.93 -3.21 -8.40
C PHE A 49 -4.86 -2.09 -7.92
N ALA A 50 -5.77 -1.65 -8.78
CA ALA A 50 -6.72 -0.58 -8.46
C ALA A 50 -7.62 -0.88 -7.24
N PRO A 51 -8.36 -2.01 -7.18
CA PRO A 51 -9.15 -2.34 -6.01
C PRO A 51 -8.28 -2.59 -4.78
N HIS A 52 -7.10 -3.21 -4.92
CA HIS A 52 -6.19 -3.41 -3.78
C HIS A 52 -5.72 -2.08 -3.17
N SER A 53 -5.34 -1.10 -4.00
CA SER A 53 -4.96 0.23 -3.52
C SER A 53 -6.13 0.97 -2.86
N PHE A 54 -7.35 0.81 -3.37
CA PHE A 54 -8.55 1.37 -2.73
C PHE A 54 -8.81 0.73 -1.36
N PHE A 55 -8.82 -0.60 -1.26
CA PHE A 55 -9.00 -1.30 0.00
C PHE A 55 -7.89 -0.99 1.01
N ALA A 56 -6.64 -0.83 0.56
CA ALA A 56 -5.53 -0.41 1.41
C ALA A 56 -5.75 1.00 1.98
N GLY A 57 -6.24 1.94 1.16
CA GLY A 57 -6.65 3.27 1.61
C GLY A 57 -7.76 3.22 2.67
N VAL A 58 -8.82 2.44 2.43
CA VAL A 58 -9.93 2.25 3.38
C VAL A 58 -9.43 1.66 4.70
N ILE A 59 -8.57 0.64 4.67
CA ILE A 59 -8.00 0.05 5.88
C ILE A 59 -7.12 1.05 6.64
N LEU A 60 -6.38 1.93 5.95
CA LEU A 60 -5.65 3.01 6.60
C LEU A 60 -6.59 3.98 7.33
N PHE A 61 -7.77 4.29 6.79
CA PHE A 61 -8.79 5.06 7.51
C PHE A 61 -9.40 4.27 8.68
N CYS A 62 -9.63 2.97 8.53
CA CYS A 62 -10.08 2.11 9.63
C CYS A 62 -9.09 2.11 10.80
N TRP A 63 -7.79 2.35 10.56
CA TRP A 63 -6.79 2.46 11.62
C TRP A 63 -7.10 3.60 12.60
N MET A 64 -7.79 4.66 12.17
CA MET A 64 -8.17 5.78 13.05
C MET A 64 -9.17 5.39 14.14
N GLY A 65 -9.94 4.32 13.93
CA GLY A 65 -10.89 3.78 14.91
C GLY A 65 -10.30 2.69 15.82
N VAL A 66 -9.04 2.28 15.62
CA VAL A 66 -8.42 1.19 16.37
C VAL A 66 -7.88 1.72 17.70
N THR A 67 -8.58 1.41 18.78
CA THR A 67 -8.21 1.79 20.16
C THR A 67 -7.75 0.61 21.01
N ASN A 68 -8.01 -0.64 20.58
CA ASN A 68 -7.73 -1.84 21.38
C ASN A 68 -6.56 -2.68 20.81
N LYS A 69 -5.86 -3.41 21.70
CA LYS A 69 -4.80 -4.38 21.33
C LYS A 69 -5.24 -5.41 20.27
N PRO A 70 -6.33 -6.19 20.47
CA PRO A 70 -6.73 -7.21 19.50
C PRO A 70 -7.10 -6.63 18.13
N SER A 71 -7.74 -5.47 18.09
CA SER A 71 -8.06 -4.80 16.82
C SER A 71 -6.81 -4.39 16.03
N LEU A 72 -5.70 -4.08 16.70
CA LEU A 72 -4.45 -3.73 16.02
C LEU A 72 -3.76 -4.96 15.42
N TYR A 73 -3.86 -6.15 16.06
CA TYR A 73 -3.41 -7.41 15.46
C TYR A 73 -4.19 -7.74 14.18
N VAL A 74 -5.53 -7.68 14.27
CA VAL A 74 -6.41 -7.93 13.13
C VAL A 74 -6.13 -6.94 12.00
N TRP A 75 -5.99 -5.65 12.32
CA TRP A 75 -5.62 -4.62 11.34
C TRP A 75 -4.28 -4.91 10.67
N SER A 76 -3.27 -5.33 11.44
CA SER A 76 -1.93 -5.66 10.91
C SER A 76 -1.96 -6.80 9.90
N ILE A 77 -2.81 -7.79 10.12
CA ILE A 77 -3.01 -8.92 9.21
C ILE A 77 -3.61 -8.43 7.89
N PHE A 78 -4.74 -7.71 7.93
CA PHE A 78 -5.41 -7.22 6.72
C PHE A 78 -4.55 -6.21 5.96
N TYR A 79 -3.94 -5.25 6.66
CA TYR A 79 -3.06 -4.27 6.05
C TYR A 79 -1.80 -4.94 5.49
N GLY A 80 -1.20 -5.90 6.19
CA GLY A 80 -0.02 -6.64 5.73
C GLY A 80 -0.26 -7.39 4.42
N ILE A 81 -1.41 -8.07 4.28
CA ILE A 81 -1.81 -8.76 3.04
C ILE A 81 -1.89 -7.77 1.88
N LEU A 82 -2.63 -6.67 2.05
CA LEU A 82 -2.86 -5.71 0.98
C LEU A 82 -1.61 -4.90 0.63
N ALA A 83 -0.85 -4.45 1.61
CA ALA A 83 0.39 -3.70 1.39
C ALA A 83 1.42 -4.55 0.65
N ALA A 84 1.58 -5.82 1.04
CA ALA A 84 2.50 -6.72 0.39
C ALA A 84 2.05 -7.09 -1.04
N ALA A 85 0.74 -7.28 -1.26
CA ALA A 85 0.16 -7.46 -2.58
C ALA A 85 0.46 -6.27 -3.50
N ILE A 86 0.25 -5.03 -3.04
CA ILE A 86 0.56 -3.81 -3.79
C ILE A 86 2.07 -3.74 -4.12
N GLN A 87 2.94 -4.09 -3.16
CA GLN A 87 4.37 -4.03 -3.40
C GLN A 87 4.83 -5.00 -4.51
N SER A 88 4.21 -6.18 -4.62
CA SER A 88 4.50 -7.13 -5.71
C SER A 88 3.89 -6.72 -7.05
N LEU A 89 2.69 -6.13 -7.03
CA LEU A 89 2.00 -5.70 -8.24
C LEU A 89 2.60 -4.42 -8.86
N PHE A 90 3.30 -3.59 -8.08
CA PHE A 90 3.93 -2.36 -8.56
C PHE A 90 4.91 -2.59 -9.74
N PRO A 91 5.93 -3.46 -9.63
CA PRO A 91 6.81 -3.78 -10.74
C PRO A 91 6.05 -4.43 -11.91
N THR A 92 5.12 -5.36 -11.63
CA THR A 92 4.31 -6.03 -12.66
C THR A 92 3.42 -5.06 -13.44
N GLY A 93 2.89 -4.02 -12.79
CA GLY A 93 2.10 -2.98 -13.45
C GLY A 93 2.95 -2.13 -14.41
N ILE A 94 4.19 -1.82 -14.03
CA ILE A 94 5.12 -1.04 -14.86
C ILE A 94 5.61 -1.86 -16.07
N SER A 95 5.90 -3.14 -15.87
CA SER A 95 6.31 -4.02 -16.97
C SER A 95 5.19 -4.16 -18.00
N LEU A 96 3.95 -4.39 -17.58
CA LEU A 96 2.78 -4.45 -18.48
C LEU A 96 2.53 -3.11 -19.19
N LEU A 97 2.73 -1.98 -18.52
CA LEU A 97 2.56 -0.65 -19.14
C LEU A 97 3.66 -0.31 -20.17
N THR A 98 4.68 -1.16 -20.31
CA THR A 98 5.81 -0.95 -21.20
C THR A 98 5.77 -1.89 -22.39
N GLU A 99 5.46 -1.34 -23.55
CA GLU A 99 5.41 -2.08 -24.82
C GLU A 99 6.81 -2.51 -25.30
N ASP A 100 7.85 -1.78 -24.88
CA ASP A 100 9.22 -1.93 -25.37
C ASP A 100 10.11 -2.58 -24.29
N LEU A 101 10.33 -3.91 -24.38
CA LEU A 101 11.02 -4.72 -23.36
C LEU A 101 12.42 -4.18 -23.01
N ASN A 102 13.12 -3.58 -23.98
CA ASN A 102 14.44 -2.97 -23.78
C ASN A 102 14.41 -1.73 -22.86
N LYS A 103 13.24 -1.13 -22.65
CA LYS A 103 13.07 0.09 -21.83
C LYS A 103 12.39 -0.20 -20.48
N ILE A 104 12.00 -1.44 -20.20
CA ILE A 104 11.34 -1.82 -18.93
C ILE A 104 12.24 -1.45 -17.74
N GLY A 105 13.50 -1.84 -17.77
CA GLY A 105 14.44 -1.57 -16.67
C GLY A 105 14.60 -0.08 -16.38
N VAL A 106 14.70 0.74 -17.43
CA VAL A 106 14.83 2.20 -17.31
C VAL A 106 13.55 2.82 -16.73
N ARG A 107 12.36 2.38 -17.19
CA ARG A 107 11.08 2.89 -16.68
C ARG A 107 10.80 2.47 -15.24
N MET A 108 11.13 1.23 -14.88
CA MET A 108 11.09 0.77 -13.50
C MET A 108 12.04 1.58 -12.63
N GLY A 109 13.27 1.79 -13.08
CA GLY A 109 14.26 2.62 -12.39
C GLY A 109 13.75 4.03 -12.10
N MET A 110 13.20 4.71 -13.12
CA MET A 110 12.61 6.05 -12.95
C MET A 110 11.49 6.06 -11.91
N ALA A 111 10.58 5.07 -11.94
CA ALA A 111 9.50 4.97 -10.96
C ALA A 111 10.03 4.74 -9.53
N PHE A 112 11.03 3.87 -9.37
CA PHE A 112 11.67 3.63 -8.07
C PHE A 112 12.44 4.85 -7.57
N THR A 113 13.03 5.68 -8.44
CA THR A 113 13.65 6.95 -8.03
C THR A 113 12.64 7.88 -7.35
N PHE A 114 11.47 8.08 -7.96
CA PHE A 114 10.40 8.86 -7.33
C PHE A 114 9.89 8.22 -6.04
N ALA A 115 9.73 6.89 -6.02
CA ALA A 115 9.30 6.16 -4.83
C ALA A 115 10.31 6.30 -3.67
N SER A 116 11.61 6.36 -3.95
CA SER A 116 12.66 6.59 -2.95
C SER A 116 12.55 7.97 -2.31
N PHE A 117 12.36 9.03 -3.12
CA PHE A 117 12.14 10.38 -2.59
C PHE A 117 10.86 10.46 -1.75
N ALA A 118 9.77 9.84 -2.21
CA ALA A 118 8.52 9.76 -1.45
C ALA A 118 8.69 9.00 -0.13
N SER A 119 9.44 7.89 -0.15
CA SER A 119 9.73 7.09 1.06
C SER A 119 10.65 7.81 2.04
N LEU A 120 11.50 8.73 1.55
CA LEU A 120 12.34 9.57 2.39
C LEU A 120 11.55 10.73 3.01
N ALA A 121 10.67 11.37 2.24
CA ALA A 121 9.86 12.51 2.70
C ALA A 121 8.64 12.09 3.56
N GLY A 122 8.15 10.86 3.39
CA GLY A 122 6.98 10.34 4.11
C GLY A 122 7.15 10.31 5.63
N PRO A 123 8.20 9.69 6.19
CA PRO A 123 8.43 9.64 7.63
C PRO A 123 8.55 11.01 8.32
N PRO A 124 9.33 12.00 7.83
CA PRO A 124 9.38 13.32 8.46
C PRO A 124 8.07 14.10 8.31
N ALA A 125 7.37 13.98 7.17
CA ALA A 125 6.04 14.59 7.02
C ALA A 125 5.04 14.00 8.03
N ALA A 126 5.02 12.67 8.18
CA ALA A 126 4.18 12.01 9.18
C ALA A 126 4.59 12.39 10.61
N GLY A 127 5.89 12.52 10.90
CA GLY A 127 6.40 12.96 12.20
C GLY A 127 5.95 14.37 12.55
N ALA A 128 6.09 15.33 11.63
CA ALA A 128 5.64 16.70 11.82
C ALA A 128 4.12 16.80 12.03
N ILE A 129 3.33 15.94 11.38
CA ILE A 129 1.88 15.87 11.58
C ILE A 129 1.51 15.26 12.95
N ILE A 130 2.30 14.30 13.45
CA ILE A 130 2.11 13.72 14.79
C ILE A 130 2.45 14.75 15.88
N ASP A 131 3.50 15.56 15.65
CA ASP A 131 3.92 16.63 16.57
C ASP A 131 2.96 17.83 16.52
N ALA A 132 2.19 18.00 15.44
CA ALA A 132 1.12 18.99 15.34
C ALA A 132 -0.15 18.55 16.09
N GLU A 133 -1.02 19.51 16.45
CA GLU A 133 -2.21 19.39 17.31
C GLU A 133 -3.16 18.19 17.07
N HIS A 134 -3.12 17.56 15.89
CA HIS A 134 -4.00 16.45 15.51
C HIS A 134 -3.47 15.05 15.90
N GLY A 135 -2.25 14.95 16.42
CA GLY A 135 -1.65 13.71 16.91
C GLY A 135 -1.62 12.57 15.89
N PHE A 136 -1.66 11.32 16.35
CA PHE A 136 -1.58 10.14 15.49
C PHE A 136 -2.72 10.01 14.47
N LYS A 137 -3.90 10.59 14.75
CA LYS A 137 -5.05 10.58 13.84
C LYS A 137 -4.78 11.40 12.57
N GLY A 138 -4.09 12.54 12.71
CA GLY A 138 -3.68 13.37 11.57
C GLY A 138 -2.75 12.61 10.61
N ALA A 139 -1.76 11.89 11.14
CA ALA A 139 -0.83 11.12 10.32
C ALA A 139 -1.50 9.91 9.65
N GLN A 140 -2.47 9.28 10.31
CA GLN A 140 -3.28 8.21 9.72
C GLN A 140 -4.16 8.74 8.56
N ALA A 141 -4.80 9.90 8.74
CA ALA A 141 -5.58 10.53 7.69
C ALA A 141 -4.71 10.96 6.49
N PHE A 142 -3.52 11.50 6.75
CA PHE A 142 -2.53 11.81 5.71
C PHE A 142 -2.11 10.56 4.94
N ALA A 143 -1.79 9.46 5.64
CA ALA A 143 -1.43 8.20 5.00
C ALA A 143 -2.58 7.61 4.15
N GLY A 144 -3.81 7.63 4.67
CA GLY A 144 -5.00 7.17 3.95
C GLY A 144 -5.30 7.99 2.70
N THR A 145 -5.25 9.33 2.80
CA THR A 145 -5.49 10.23 1.66
C THR A 145 -4.40 10.12 0.59
N ALA A 146 -3.12 10.06 0.98
CA ALA A 146 -2.02 9.83 0.04
C ALA A 146 -2.16 8.49 -0.70
N MET A 147 -2.58 7.43 0.00
CA MET A 147 -2.83 6.12 -0.62
C MET A 147 -4.01 6.17 -1.62
N LEU A 148 -5.11 6.85 -1.27
CA LEU A 148 -6.25 7.02 -2.16
C LEU A 148 -5.92 7.87 -3.39
N LEU A 149 -5.14 8.95 -3.23
CA LEU A 149 -4.66 9.75 -4.35
C LEU A 149 -3.78 8.91 -5.28
N GLY A 150 -2.86 8.11 -4.72
CA GLY A 150 -2.07 7.14 -5.48
C GLY A 150 -2.95 6.15 -6.26
N ALA A 151 -3.98 5.60 -5.61
CA ALA A 151 -4.96 4.71 -6.24
C ALA A 151 -5.70 5.39 -7.41
N LEU A 152 -6.13 6.65 -7.22
CA LEU A 152 -6.77 7.47 -8.25
C LEU A 152 -5.86 7.71 -9.46
N PHE A 153 -4.59 8.05 -9.22
CA PHE A 153 -3.61 8.22 -10.30
C PHE A 153 -3.38 6.92 -11.07
N LEU A 154 -3.31 5.78 -10.38
CA LEU A 154 -3.18 4.47 -11.00
C LEU A 154 -4.42 4.10 -11.84
N ILE A 155 -5.62 4.37 -11.33
CA ILE A 155 -6.87 4.18 -12.07
C ILE A 155 -6.92 5.09 -13.31
N ALA A 156 -6.52 6.35 -13.18
CA ALA A 156 -6.46 7.29 -14.29
C ALA A 156 -5.44 6.87 -15.35
N ALA A 157 -4.25 6.42 -14.94
CA ALA A 157 -3.23 5.87 -15.84
C ALA A 157 -3.76 4.63 -16.58
N LYS A 158 -4.45 3.72 -15.88
CA LYS A 158 -5.13 2.57 -16.51
C LYS A 158 -6.18 3.03 -17.52
N LYS A 159 -7.11 3.92 -17.14
CA LYS A 159 -8.16 4.43 -18.03
C LYS A 159 -7.59 5.05 -19.29
N LYS A 160 -6.52 5.85 -19.18
CA LYS A 160 -5.84 6.46 -20.33
C LYS A 160 -5.16 5.42 -21.23
N ARG A 161 -4.57 4.37 -20.66
CA ARG A 161 -4.00 3.24 -21.43
C ARG A 161 -5.10 2.47 -22.17
N MET A 162 -6.20 2.14 -21.50
CA MET A 162 -7.34 1.44 -22.11
C MET A 162 -7.94 2.27 -23.26
N ALA A 163 -8.08 3.58 -23.07
CA ALA A 163 -8.55 4.49 -24.13
C ALA A 163 -7.60 4.57 -25.34
N ARG A 164 -6.29 4.33 -25.15
CA ARG A 164 -5.33 4.24 -26.26
C ARG A 164 -5.33 2.89 -26.96
N LEU A 165 -5.51 1.80 -26.22
CA LEU A 165 -5.43 0.44 -26.75
C LEU A 165 -6.77 -0.10 -27.27
N GLY A 166 -7.89 0.59 -27.00
CA GLY A 166 -9.22 0.14 -27.43
C GLY A 166 -9.68 -1.17 -26.77
N THR A 167 -8.98 -1.62 -25.73
CA THR A 167 -9.19 -2.91 -25.06
C THR A 167 -10.09 -2.79 -23.83
N GLY A 168 -10.86 -3.84 -23.55
CA GLY A 168 -11.80 -3.92 -22.44
C GLY A 168 -11.11 -4.03 -21.07
N TRP A 169 -11.85 -3.78 -20.00
CA TRP A 169 -11.32 -3.77 -18.62
C TRP A 169 -10.70 -5.10 -18.15
N PHE A 170 -11.05 -6.20 -18.85
CA PHE A 170 -10.62 -7.58 -18.63
C PHE A 170 -9.62 -8.10 -19.67
N ASP A 171 -9.21 -7.29 -20.64
CA ASP A 171 -8.23 -7.74 -21.63
C ASP A 171 -6.83 -7.84 -21.01
N LYS A 172 -6.21 -9.00 -21.20
CA LYS A 172 -4.88 -9.33 -20.71
C LYS A 172 -3.84 -8.59 -21.58
N CYS A 173 -3.54 -7.33 -21.23
CA CYS A 173 -2.46 -6.55 -21.84
C CYS A 173 -1.57 -5.88 -20.80
#